data_AF-A0A0F9FS04-F1
#
_entry.id   AF-A0A0F9FS04-F1
#
_cell.length_a   1.000
_cell.length_b   1.000
_cell.length_c   1.000
_cell.angle_alpha   90.00
_cell.angle_beta   90.00
_cell.angle_gamma   90.00
#
_symmetry.space_group_name_H-M   'P 1'
#
loop_
_entity.id
_entity.type
_entity.pdbx_description
1 polymer ?
#
loop_
_entity_poly.entity_id
_entity_poly.type
_entity_poly.pdbx_seq_one_letter_code
_entity_poly.pdbx_strand_id
1 'polypeptide(L)'
;MKITKTFYNDAQMTDTNALANALLAKPAELSPVMTHLGGREDKRFPLTMLSEGVGNTESITELEYEYRVKLRDRKTRPVAVTNSGSSLGLGGNLFTLSYPDKWFIKDYILVSQSGAQVRIQDEPVPDGSNYSYTVRLVDPDPSEYLPSADATVGALWGQLFAPVGTDFSRGNASNWQSPEKIRHKLTTIRKSYQFSGNAADYVVVFDLPLKDGRTTKMWMDFEEWQYFLQWKEEMETLYWYGEQSYNEVGNTQLRDENGQPVIIGPGLFEQVINKESYSELTATKLKNTIGDLFYGMTDAQNKQVTLYTGTGGAREFDEAMKGELTGYRQFNDGKFVSGSGR
;
A
#
# COMPACT_ATOMS: atom_id res chain seq x y z
N MET A 1 -16.75 14.80 -57.68
CA MET A 1 -16.25 13.53 -57.12
C MET A 1 -14.80 13.36 -57.58
N LYS A 2 -13.83 13.75 -56.75
CA LYS A 2 -12.40 13.53 -57.05
C LYS A 2 -11.99 12.26 -56.34
N ILE A 3 -11.86 11.19 -57.11
CA ILE A 3 -11.23 9.94 -56.68
C ILE A 3 -9.73 10.18 -56.78
N THR A 4 -9.08 10.36 -55.64
CA THR A 4 -7.62 10.40 -55.58
C THR A 4 -7.15 8.97 -55.39
N LYS A 5 -6.76 8.31 -56.49
CA LYS A 5 -5.97 7.07 -56.44
C LYS A 5 -4.55 7.46 -56.02
N THR A 6 -4.16 7.10 -54.81
CA THR A 6 -2.77 7.15 -54.37
C THR A 6 -2.05 5.87 -54.82
N PHE A 7 -0.85 6.05 -55.36
CA PHE A 7 -0.07 5.00 -56.01
C PHE A 7 0.48 4.02 -54.97
N TYR A 8 0.19 2.74 -55.19
CA TYR A 8 0.86 1.61 -54.55
C TYR A 8 2.34 1.61 -54.96
N ASN A 9 3.23 1.54 -53.97
CA ASN A 9 4.65 1.29 -54.20
C ASN A 9 4.83 -0.22 -54.43
N ASP A 10 5.28 -0.58 -55.63
CA ASP A 10 5.55 -1.96 -56.08
C ASP A 10 6.88 -2.52 -55.55
N ALA A 11 7.65 -1.73 -54.80
CA ALA A 11 8.69 -2.30 -53.95
C ALA A 11 8.02 -3.00 -52.78
N GLN A 12 8.15 -4.33 -52.72
CA GLN A 12 7.67 -5.26 -51.69
C GLN A 12 8.33 -5.04 -50.31
N MET A 13 8.46 -3.78 -49.89
CA MET A 13 8.78 -3.36 -48.54
C MET A 13 8.04 -2.03 -48.33
N THR A 14 6.96 -2.06 -47.54
CA THR A 14 6.64 -0.90 -46.72
C THR A 14 7.88 -0.69 -45.87
N ASP A 15 8.65 0.35 -46.21
CA ASP A 15 9.97 0.58 -45.65
C ASP A 15 9.84 0.56 -44.13
N THR A 16 10.46 -0.43 -43.49
CA THR A 16 10.44 -0.62 -42.04
C THR A 16 10.90 0.65 -41.34
N ASN A 17 11.65 1.51 -42.03
CA ASN A 17 12.04 2.84 -41.60
C ASN A 17 10.89 3.84 -41.39
N ALA A 18 9.74 3.78 -42.08
CA ALA A 18 8.67 4.75 -41.89
C ALA A 18 7.72 4.37 -40.73
N LEU A 19 7.40 3.07 -40.63
CA LEU A 19 6.57 2.54 -39.54
C LEU A 19 7.39 2.39 -38.25
N ALA A 20 8.64 1.90 -38.35
CA ALA A 20 9.55 1.91 -37.21
C ALA A 20 9.94 3.34 -36.84
N ASN A 21 10.05 4.34 -37.73
CA ASN A 21 10.22 5.73 -37.26
C ASN A 21 8.96 6.27 -36.58
N ALA A 22 7.73 5.90 -36.97
CA ALA A 22 6.53 6.34 -36.24
C ALA A 22 6.42 5.66 -34.86
N LEU A 23 6.77 4.38 -34.76
CA LEU A 23 6.74 3.60 -33.53
C LEU A 23 7.98 3.84 -32.62
N LEU A 24 9.17 4.11 -33.19
CA LEU A 24 10.42 4.45 -32.49
C LEU A 24 10.51 5.93 -32.14
N ALA A 25 9.89 6.84 -32.91
CA ALA A 25 10.02 8.27 -32.61
C ALA A 25 9.36 8.63 -31.28
N LYS A 26 8.25 7.96 -30.90
CA LYS A 26 7.51 8.27 -29.67
C LYS A 26 6.77 7.08 -29.00
N PRO A 27 7.40 5.91 -28.79
CA PRO A 27 6.74 4.79 -28.09
C PRO A 27 6.31 5.18 -26.66
N ALA A 28 7.05 6.09 -26.03
CA ALA A 28 6.74 6.65 -24.72
C ALA A 28 5.49 7.55 -24.68
N GLU A 29 5.05 8.15 -25.80
CA GLU A 29 3.79 8.92 -25.85
C GLU A 29 2.59 8.04 -26.23
N LEU A 30 2.84 6.94 -26.96
CA LEU A 30 1.79 6.05 -27.48
C LEU A 30 1.22 5.14 -26.36
N SER A 31 2.06 4.69 -25.44
CA SER A 31 1.64 3.82 -24.33
C SER A 31 0.69 4.53 -23.33
N PRO A 32 0.97 5.75 -22.82
CA PRO A 32 0.05 6.48 -21.95
C PRO A 32 -1.29 6.81 -22.62
N VAL A 33 -1.25 7.16 -23.91
CA VAL A 33 -2.43 7.50 -24.71
C VAL A 33 -3.32 6.27 -24.93
N MET A 34 -2.72 5.13 -25.24
CA MET A 34 -3.43 3.87 -25.42
C MET A 34 -3.99 3.34 -24.10
N THR A 35 -3.26 3.48 -23.00
CA THR A 35 -3.75 3.21 -21.63
C THR A 35 -4.92 4.13 -21.30
N HIS A 36 -4.87 5.42 -21.65
CA HIS A 36 -5.96 6.37 -21.40
C HIS A 36 -7.22 6.06 -22.23
N LEU A 37 -7.06 5.70 -23.51
CA LEU A 37 -8.16 5.33 -24.41
C LEU A 37 -8.78 3.97 -24.00
N GLY A 38 -7.96 2.93 -23.84
CA GLY A 38 -8.42 1.60 -23.41
C GLY A 38 -9.01 1.60 -22.00
N GLY A 39 -8.47 2.43 -21.10
CA GLY A 39 -9.02 2.64 -19.76
C GLY A 39 -10.36 3.36 -19.76
N ARG A 40 -10.59 4.30 -20.70
CA ARG A 40 -11.87 5.03 -20.83
C ARG A 40 -12.98 4.16 -21.40
N GLU A 41 -12.66 3.27 -22.35
CA GLU A 41 -13.65 2.42 -23.01
C GLU A 41 -14.03 1.20 -22.18
N ASP A 42 -13.06 0.58 -21.50
CA ASP A 42 -13.26 -0.74 -20.88
C ASP A 42 -13.04 -0.77 -19.35
N LYS A 43 -12.51 0.30 -18.72
CA LYS A 43 -12.16 0.36 -17.28
C LYS A 43 -11.32 -0.82 -16.76
N ARG A 44 -10.70 -1.60 -17.65
CA ARG A 44 -9.98 -2.84 -17.33
C ARG A 44 -8.64 -2.61 -16.62
N PHE A 45 -8.09 -1.40 -16.68
CA PHE A 45 -6.74 -1.08 -16.18
C PHE A 45 -6.73 0.03 -15.13
N PRO A 46 -7.33 -0.18 -13.93
CA PRO A 46 -7.46 0.86 -12.92
C PRO A 46 -6.12 1.35 -12.36
N LEU A 47 -5.15 0.47 -12.08
CA LEU A 47 -3.84 0.89 -11.53
C LEU A 47 -2.98 1.54 -12.61
N THR A 48 -2.92 0.92 -13.80
CA THR A 48 -2.14 1.48 -14.93
C THR A 48 -2.68 2.85 -15.36
N MET A 49 -4.00 3.09 -15.26
CA MET A 49 -4.59 4.40 -15.54
C MET A 49 -4.15 5.48 -14.52
N LEU A 50 -4.00 5.15 -13.24
CA LEU A 50 -3.58 6.10 -12.21
C LEU A 50 -2.10 6.44 -12.28
N SER A 51 -1.27 5.49 -12.69
CA SER A 51 0.18 5.67 -12.78
C SER A 51 0.55 6.27 -14.14
N GLU A 52 0.49 5.44 -15.18
CA GLU A 52 0.88 5.79 -16.54
C GLU A 52 -0.08 6.80 -17.17
N GLY A 53 -1.40 6.63 -16.95
CA GLY A 53 -2.42 7.53 -17.50
C GLY A 53 -2.39 8.95 -16.92
N VAL A 54 -1.77 9.15 -15.75
CA VAL A 54 -1.60 10.46 -15.10
C VAL A 54 -0.15 10.97 -15.20
N GLY A 55 0.77 10.15 -15.73
CA GLY A 55 2.18 10.51 -15.91
C GLY A 55 3.04 10.40 -14.64
N ASN A 56 2.56 9.70 -13.61
CA ASN A 56 3.31 9.44 -12.38
C ASN A 56 4.09 8.11 -12.48
N THR A 57 5.04 8.06 -13.40
CA THR A 57 5.90 6.87 -13.63
C THR A 57 7.36 7.23 -13.48
N GLU A 58 8.11 6.41 -12.73
CA GLU A 58 9.58 6.48 -12.69
C GLU A 58 10.17 5.25 -13.38
N SER A 59 11.16 5.49 -14.25
CA SER A 59 11.89 4.40 -14.90
C SER A 59 13.07 3.98 -14.03
N ILE A 60 13.15 2.68 -13.72
CA ILE A 60 14.22 2.09 -12.93
C ILE A 60 15.11 1.28 -13.87
N THR A 61 16.43 1.42 -13.74
CA THR A 61 17.42 0.71 -14.57
C THR A 61 17.84 -0.63 -13.98
N GLU A 62 17.66 -0.81 -12.68
CA GLU A 62 17.99 -2.03 -11.95
C GLU A 62 16.81 -3.01 -11.96
N LEU A 63 17.10 -4.30 -11.74
CA LEU A 63 16.08 -5.35 -11.60
C LEU A 63 15.42 -5.35 -10.22
N GLU A 64 15.70 -4.34 -9.40
CA GLU A 64 15.22 -4.19 -8.03
C GLU A 64 14.69 -2.77 -7.86
N TYR A 65 13.59 -2.63 -7.13
CA TYR A 65 13.08 -1.32 -6.71
C TYR A 65 13.14 -1.21 -5.19
N GLU A 66 13.58 -0.04 -4.73
CA GLU A 66 13.68 0.29 -3.32
C GLU A 66 12.81 1.50 -3.01
N TYR A 67 12.04 1.44 -1.93
CA TYR A 67 11.37 2.62 -1.39
C TYR A 67 11.66 2.78 0.10
N ARG A 68 11.80 4.03 0.52
CA ARG A 68 12.12 4.38 1.91
C ARG A 68 10.84 4.50 2.70
N VAL A 69 10.77 3.80 3.83
CA VAL A 69 9.65 3.88 4.77
C VAL A 69 10.13 4.55 6.05
N LYS A 70 9.42 5.60 6.46
CA LYS A 70 9.58 6.17 7.79
C LYS A 70 8.62 5.47 8.74
N LEU A 71 9.17 4.75 9.70
CA LEU A 71 8.40 4.16 10.80
C LEU A 71 8.00 5.23 11.82
N ARG A 72 7.07 4.89 12.70
CA ARG A 72 6.63 5.78 13.80
C ARG A 72 7.82 6.11 14.71
N ASP A 73 8.05 7.39 14.98
CA ASP A 73 9.13 7.86 15.85
C ASP A 73 8.92 7.42 17.31
N ARG A 74 7.67 7.26 17.74
CA ARG A 74 7.30 6.66 19.03
C ARG A 74 6.77 5.25 18.80
N LYS A 75 7.38 4.30 19.49
CA LYS A 75 6.98 2.88 19.44
C LYS A 75 6.50 2.41 20.81
N THR A 76 5.50 1.55 20.78
CA THR A 76 5.09 0.75 21.93
C THR A 76 5.85 -0.58 21.93
N ARG A 77 5.99 -1.20 23.11
CA ARG A 77 6.62 -2.51 23.27
C ARG A 77 5.73 -3.45 24.07
N PRO A 78 5.58 -4.71 23.63
CA PRO A 78 4.92 -5.72 24.44
C PRO A 78 5.85 -6.17 25.57
N VAL A 79 5.28 -6.47 26.73
CA VAL A 79 5.97 -7.21 27.78
C VAL A 79 6.39 -8.58 27.24
N ALA A 80 7.66 -8.94 27.40
CA ALA A 80 8.24 -10.16 26.87
C ALA A 80 8.06 -11.38 27.80
N VAL A 81 7.96 -11.15 29.11
CA VAL A 81 7.84 -12.20 30.13
C VAL A 81 6.74 -11.83 31.12
N THR A 82 5.79 -12.75 31.35
CA THR A 82 4.74 -12.56 32.35
C THR A 82 5.38 -12.50 33.73
N ASN A 83 5.12 -11.41 34.46
CA ASN A 83 5.52 -11.32 35.85
C ASN A 83 4.44 -11.95 36.73
N SER A 84 4.77 -13.05 37.41
CA SER A 84 3.85 -13.85 38.23
C SER A 84 3.64 -13.30 39.64
N GLY A 85 4.27 -12.16 39.98
CA GLY A 85 4.09 -11.52 41.28
C GLY A 85 2.66 -11.06 41.52
N SER A 86 2.10 -11.41 42.67
CA SER A 86 0.85 -10.81 43.16
C SER A 86 1.18 -9.42 43.73
N SER A 87 0.44 -8.39 43.31
CA SER A 87 0.58 -7.01 43.81
C SER A 87 1.91 -6.32 43.48
N LEU A 88 2.30 -6.33 42.20
CA LEU A 88 3.50 -5.65 41.72
C LEU A 88 3.44 -4.14 42.00
N GLY A 89 4.48 -3.60 42.62
CA GLY A 89 4.56 -2.16 42.95
C GLY A 89 3.83 -1.74 44.23
N LEU A 90 3.18 -2.67 44.95
CA LEU A 90 2.52 -2.38 46.22
C LEU A 90 3.47 -1.69 47.21
N GLY A 91 3.00 -0.64 47.88
CA GLY A 91 3.79 0.16 48.81
C GLY A 91 4.91 0.98 48.14
N GLY A 92 4.83 1.21 46.83
CA GLY A 92 5.86 1.91 46.06
C GLY A 92 7.16 1.10 45.87
N ASN A 93 7.09 -0.22 46.06
CA ASN A 93 8.23 -1.11 45.87
C ASN A 93 8.68 -1.13 44.40
N LEU A 94 9.98 -1.33 44.19
CA LEU A 94 10.52 -1.53 42.85
C LEU A 94 10.17 -2.93 42.35
N PHE A 95 9.87 -3.06 41.07
CA PHE A 95 9.64 -4.34 40.41
C PHE A 95 10.23 -4.31 38.99
N THR A 96 10.35 -5.49 38.38
CA THR A 96 10.97 -5.64 37.07
C THR A 96 9.94 -5.93 35.98
N LEU A 97 10.12 -5.30 34.82
CA LEU A 97 9.39 -5.60 33.58
C LEU A 97 10.40 -5.90 32.48
N SER A 98 10.21 -7.00 31.76
CA SER A 98 11.12 -7.42 30.69
C SER A 98 10.52 -7.11 29.32
N TYR A 99 11.32 -6.52 28.43
CA TYR A 99 10.96 -6.15 27.07
C TYR A 99 11.94 -6.79 26.06
N PRO A 100 11.55 -6.96 24.78
CA PRO A 100 12.41 -7.63 23.80
C PRO A 100 13.63 -6.79 23.37
N ASP A 101 13.58 -5.47 23.49
CA ASP A 101 14.66 -4.57 23.08
C ASP A 101 14.92 -3.46 24.10
N LYS A 102 16.10 -2.82 23.98
CA LYS A 102 16.50 -1.67 24.80
C LYS A 102 15.91 -0.36 24.25
N TRP A 103 14.60 -0.33 23.97
CA TRP A 103 13.98 0.86 23.39
C TRP A 103 13.69 1.94 24.43
N PHE A 104 13.26 1.56 25.64
CA PHE A 104 12.93 2.55 26.65
C PHE A 104 14.17 3.17 27.30
N ILE A 105 14.10 4.47 27.53
CA ILE A 105 15.19 5.26 28.09
C ILE A 105 14.99 5.42 29.61
N LYS A 106 16.10 5.45 30.35
CA LYS A 106 16.09 5.72 31.80
C LYS A 106 15.33 7.01 32.13
N ASP A 107 14.74 7.06 33.33
CA ASP A 107 14.01 8.20 33.89
C ASP A 107 12.69 8.56 33.21
N TYR A 108 12.34 7.91 32.09
CA TYR A 108 11.03 8.08 31.48
C TYR A 108 9.94 7.36 32.26
N ILE A 109 8.74 7.94 32.21
CA ILE A 109 7.49 7.29 32.54
C ILE A 109 7.01 6.47 31.35
N LEU A 110 6.62 5.23 31.64
CA LEU A 110 5.91 4.35 30.74
C LEU A 110 4.42 4.33 31.13
N VAL A 111 3.55 4.21 30.13
CA VAL A 111 2.12 4.01 30.30
C VAL A 111 1.71 2.66 29.73
N SER A 112 0.89 1.93 30.49
CA SER A 112 0.30 0.67 30.05
C SER A 112 -0.97 0.89 29.22
N GLN A 113 -1.45 -0.17 28.59
CA GLN A 113 -2.75 -0.21 27.91
C GLN A 113 -3.95 0.15 28.80
N SER A 114 -3.87 -0.09 30.12
CA SER A 114 -4.93 0.27 31.08
C SER A 114 -4.86 1.73 31.55
N GLY A 115 -3.72 2.41 31.29
CA GLY A 115 -3.44 3.76 31.76
C GLY A 115 -2.57 3.83 33.03
N ALA A 116 -2.21 2.69 33.64
CA ALA A 116 -1.26 2.68 34.76
C ALA A 116 0.12 3.21 34.33
N GLN A 117 0.75 4.01 35.19
CA GLN A 117 2.02 4.68 34.90
C GLN A 117 3.15 4.19 35.80
N VAL A 118 4.30 3.88 35.21
CA VAL A 118 5.50 3.45 35.93
C VAL A 118 6.70 4.27 35.48
N ARG A 119 7.60 4.62 36.39
CA ARG A 119 8.86 5.30 36.08
C ARG A 119 10.02 4.32 36.11
N ILE A 120 10.87 4.35 35.09
CA ILE A 120 12.13 3.59 35.03
C ILE A 120 13.14 4.21 36.00
N GLN A 121 13.67 3.42 36.92
CA GLN A 121 14.61 3.88 37.94
C GLN A 121 16.07 3.64 37.52
N ASP A 122 16.34 2.47 36.95
CA ASP A 122 17.69 2.04 36.60
C ASP A 122 17.85 1.78 35.11
N GLU A 123 19.11 1.72 34.67
CA GLU A 123 19.40 1.29 33.30
C GLU A 123 18.97 -0.17 33.10
N PRO A 124 18.42 -0.52 31.92
CA PRO A 124 18.01 -1.89 31.65
C PRO A 124 19.19 -2.84 31.63
N VAL A 125 18.99 -4.01 32.24
CA VAL A 125 19.98 -5.07 32.32
C VAL A 125 19.62 -6.14 31.26
N PRO A 126 20.57 -6.58 30.43
CA PRO A 126 20.32 -7.68 29.50
C PRO A 126 20.04 -8.97 30.28
N ASP A 127 18.95 -9.64 29.93
CA ASP A 127 18.48 -10.88 30.55
C ASP A 127 18.12 -11.88 29.45
N GLY A 128 19.11 -12.70 29.06
CA GLY A 128 19.01 -13.60 27.92
C GLY A 128 18.81 -12.83 26.61
N SER A 129 17.70 -13.10 25.91
CA SER A 129 17.30 -12.40 24.69
C SER A 129 16.50 -11.12 24.94
N ASN A 130 16.19 -10.80 26.20
CA ASN A 130 15.34 -9.68 26.61
C ASN A 130 16.15 -8.65 27.41
N TYR A 131 15.53 -7.51 27.67
CA TYR A 131 16.03 -6.45 28.54
C TYR A 131 15.08 -6.25 29.73
N SER A 132 15.61 -6.42 30.94
CA SER A 132 14.87 -6.27 32.19
C SER A 132 15.03 -4.85 32.72
N TYR A 133 13.90 -4.17 32.93
CA TYR A 133 13.81 -2.79 33.39
C TYR A 133 13.29 -2.75 34.82
N THR A 134 14.04 -2.12 35.72
CA THR A 134 13.59 -1.84 37.09
C THR A 134 12.71 -0.59 37.10
N VAL A 135 11.45 -0.76 37.48
CA VAL A 135 10.42 0.27 37.45
C VAL A 135 9.77 0.44 38.83
N ARG A 136 9.17 1.62 39.05
CA ARG A 136 8.33 1.94 40.22
C ARG A 136 7.03 2.57 39.75
N LEU A 137 5.91 2.27 40.43
CA LEU A 137 4.63 2.92 40.17
C LEU A 137 4.71 4.44 40.44
N VAL A 138 4.08 5.23 39.58
CA VAL A 138 4.04 6.70 39.74
C VAL A 138 3.01 7.12 40.80
N ASP A 139 1.95 6.33 40.97
CA ASP A 139 0.92 6.59 41.96
C ASP A 139 1.51 6.61 43.39
N PRO A 140 1.26 7.68 44.18
CA PRO A 140 1.74 7.77 45.55
C PRO A 140 0.98 6.88 46.54
N ASP A 141 -0.18 6.32 46.19
CA ASP A 141 -0.99 5.49 47.08
C ASP A 141 -0.26 4.17 47.40
N PRO A 142 0.07 3.88 48.68
CA PRO A 142 0.74 2.64 49.07
C PRO A 142 -0.11 1.38 48.85
N SER A 143 -1.42 1.52 48.68
CA SER A 143 -2.35 0.41 48.43
C SER A 143 -2.47 0.06 46.94
N GLU A 144 -2.03 0.94 46.06
CA GLU A 144 -2.10 0.74 44.62
C GLU A 144 -1.02 -0.25 44.15
N TYR A 145 -1.37 -1.07 43.17
CA TYR A 145 -0.48 -2.03 42.54
C TYR A 145 -0.79 -2.14 41.05
N LEU A 146 0.19 -2.54 40.26
CA LEU A 146 0.02 -2.69 38.82
C LEU A 146 -1.01 -3.80 38.53
N PRO A 147 -2.04 -3.54 37.69
CA PRO A 147 -2.98 -4.57 37.27
C PRO A 147 -2.25 -5.75 36.62
N SER A 148 -2.64 -6.98 36.97
CA SER A 148 -1.98 -8.20 36.48
C SER A 148 -1.99 -8.31 34.95
N ALA A 149 -3.05 -7.81 34.31
CA ALA A 149 -3.18 -7.77 32.84
C ALA A 149 -2.11 -6.90 32.14
N ASP A 150 -1.50 -5.94 32.84
CA ASP A 150 -0.44 -5.09 32.27
C ASP A 150 0.97 -5.65 32.47
N ALA A 151 1.08 -6.72 33.27
CA ALA A 151 2.31 -7.45 33.55
C ALA A 151 2.37 -8.83 32.84
N THR A 152 1.36 -9.18 32.04
CA THR A 152 1.34 -10.40 31.22
C THR A 152 2.05 -10.20 29.89
N VAL A 153 2.60 -11.29 29.33
CA VAL A 153 3.17 -11.29 27.97
C VAL A 153 2.18 -10.67 26.98
N GLY A 154 2.69 -9.75 26.15
CA GLY A 154 1.91 -9.06 25.14
C GLY A 154 1.25 -7.75 25.58
N ALA A 155 1.23 -7.44 26.89
CA ALA A 155 0.73 -6.15 27.37
C ALA A 155 1.56 -4.99 26.78
N LEU A 156 0.88 -4.03 26.15
CA LEU A 156 1.55 -2.94 25.44
C LEU A 156 1.88 -1.77 26.37
N TRP A 157 3.14 -1.32 26.28
CA TRP A 157 3.64 -0.16 26.99
C TRP A 157 4.19 0.89 26.04
N GLY A 158 3.95 2.17 26.35
CA GLY A 158 4.44 3.32 25.60
C GLY A 158 5.25 4.28 26.46
N GLN A 159 6.25 4.93 25.88
CA GLN A 159 7.06 5.94 26.57
C GLN A 159 6.39 7.32 26.49
N LEU A 160 6.25 7.99 27.64
CA LEU A 160 5.62 9.31 27.76
C LEU A 160 6.66 10.44 27.87
N PHE A 161 6.97 10.86 29.11
CA PHE A 161 7.85 11.97 29.43
C PHE A 161 8.82 11.57 30.55
N ALA A 162 9.91 12.30 30.70
CA ALA A 162 10.91 12.06 31.73
C ALA A 162 10.85 13.16 32.80
N PRO A 163 10.14 12.95 33.92
CA PRO A 163 10.24 13.85 35.05
C PRO A 163 11.61 13.66 35.71
N VAL A 164 12.32 14.77 35.91
CA VAL A 164 13.64 14.77 36.52
C VAL A 164 13.63 15.58 37.81
N GLY A 165 14.56 15.27 38.72
CA GLY A 165 14.72 16.01 39.97
C GLY A 165 15.06 17.49 39.71
N THR A 166 14.61 18.36 40.61
CA THR A 166 14.86 19.81 40.53
C THR A 166 16.34 20.15 40.73
N ASP A 167 17.05 19.35 41.52
CA ASP A 167 18.44 19.58 41.91
C ASP A 167 19.34 18.41 41.47
N PHE A 168 20.55 18.74 41.01
CA PHE A 168 21.59 17.78 40.57
C PHE A 168 21.18 16.75 39.52
N SER A 169 20.13 17.02 38.75
CA SER A 169 19.70 16.15 37.67
C SER A 169 20.64 16.22 36.46
N ARG A 170 20.83 15.08 35.79
CA ARG A 170 21.59 14.95 34.54
C ARG A 170 20.63 14.90 33.35
N GLY A 171 21.09 15.36 32.19
CA GLY A 171 20.30 15.31 30.94
C GLY A 171 19.93 13.87 30.55
N ASN A 172 18.85 13.72 29.78
CA ASN A 172 18.35 12.43 29.34
C ASN A 172 18.78 12.10 27.90
N ALA A 173 18.77 10.81 27.54
CA ALA A 173 19.07 10.35 26.20
C ALA A 173 17.87 10.49 25.24
N SER A 174 18.16 10.38 23.94
CA SER A 174 17.15 10.34 22.88
C SER A 174 17.32 9.08 22.03
N ASN A 175 16.20 8.54 21.56
CA ASN A 175 16.21 7.45 20.58
C ASN A 175 16.34 8.05 19.18
N TRP A 176 17.16 7.41 18.36
CA TRP A 176 17.32 7.72 16.95
C TRP A 176 17.04 6.45 16.16
N GLN A 177 16.35 6.59 15.03
CA GLN A 177 16.09 5.49 14.12
C GLN A 177 16.45 5.94 12.70
N SER A 178 17.21 5.10 11.99
CA SER A 178 17.43 5.30 10.55
C SER A 178 16.14 5.01 9.79
N PRO A 179 15.84 5.77 8.71
CA PRO A 179 14.84 5.36 7.74
C PRO A 179 15.13 3.93 7.26
N GLU A 180 14.08 3.12 7.15
CA GLU A 180 14.19 1.77 6.64
C GLU A 180 13.94 1.77 5.13
N LYS A 181 14.50 0.79 4.43
CA LYS A 181 14.29 0.59 3.01
C LYS A 181 13.62 -0.76 2.79
N ILE A 182 12.53 -0.76 2.05
CA ILE A 182 11.93 -1.99 1.54
C ILE A 182 12.44 -2.18 0.12
N ARG A 183 12.86 -3.40 -0.20
CA ARG A 183 13.41 -3.78 -1.50
C ARG A 183 12.62 -4.95 -2.08
N HIS A 184 12.24 -4.82 -3.34
CA HIS A 184 11.64 -5.91 -4.10
C HIS A 184 12.29 -6.09 -5.46
N LYS A 185 12.17 -7.29 -6.02
CA LYS A 185 12.67 -7.61 -7.36
C LYS A 185 11.57 -7.41 -8.41
N LEU A 186 11.95 -6.96 -9.60
CA LEU A 186 11.05 -6.78 -10.74
C LEU A 186 10.75 -8.11 -11.42
N THR A 187 9.51 -8.25 -11.90
CA THR A 187 9.08 -9.41 -12.68
C THR A 187 9.28 -9.13 -14.15
N THR A 188 9.80 -10.10 -14.89
CA THR A 188 9.85 -10.04 -16.36
C THR A 188 8.72 -10.85 -16.95
N ILE A 189 7.95 -10.21 -17.81
CA ILE A 189 6.79 -10.75 -18.51
C ILE A 189 6.99 -10.57 -20.00
N ARG A 190 6.72 -11.63 -20.75
CA ARG A 190 6.90 -11.67 -22.19
C ARG A 190 5.64 -12.23 -22.82
N LYS A 191 5.14 -11.54 -23.83
CA LYS A 191 4.11 -12.03 -24.72
C LYS A 191 4.67 -11.99 -26.14
N SER A 192 4.29 -12.95 -26.98
CA SER A 192 4.70 -13.02 -28.38
C SER A 192 3.48 -12.86 -29.27
N TYR A 193 3.70 -12.27 -30.44
CA TYR A 193 2.68 -12.06 -31.46
C TYR A 193 3.25 -12.50 -32.80
N GLN A 194 2.43 -13.13 -33.64
CA GLN A 194 2.81 -13.59 -34.96
C GLN A 194 1.74 -13.16 -35.96
N PHE A 195 2.17 -12.51 -37.04
CA PHE A 195 1.27 -12.04 -38.08
C PHE A 195 1.41 -12.88 -39.34
N SER A 196 0.28 -13.31 -39.90
CA SER A 196 0.25 -13.92 -41.23
C SER A 196 0.33 -12.82 -42.27
N GLY A 197 1.28 -12.91 -43.22
CA GLY A 197 1.49 -11.91 -44.26
C GLY A 197 0.28 -11.65 -45.19
N ASN A 198 -0.80 -12.43 -45.07
CA ASN A 198 -2.05 -12.28 -45.84
C ASN A 198 -3.20 -11.61 -45.07
N ALA A 199 -2.99 -11.16 -43.82
CA ALA A 199 -4.05 -10.64 -42.94
C ALA A 199 -4.08 -9.10 -42.83
N ALA A 200 -3.48 -8.38 -43.78
CA ALA A 200 -3.10 -6.95 -43.67
C ALA A 200 -4.24 -5.91 -43.83
N ASP A 201 -5.49 -6.30 -44.06
CA ASP A 201 -6.48 -5.34 -44.60
C ASP A 201 -7.35 -4.62 -43.56
N TYR A 202 -7.22 -4.89 -42.26
CA TYR A 202 -8.04 -4.27 -41.21
C TYR A 202 -7.25 -3.34 -40.30
N VAL A 203 -7.33 -2.04 -40.58
CA VAL A 203 -6.67 -0.96 -39.84
C VAL A 203 -7.69 -0.21 -38.99
N VAL A 204 -7.34 0.11 -37.74
CA VAL A 204 -8.11 1.01 -36.87
C VAL A 204 -7.50 2.41 -36.89
N VAL A 205 -8.37 3.42 -36.95
CA VAL A 205 -8.00 4.83 -36.91
C VAL A 205 -8.30 5.38 -35.53
N PHE A 206 -7.26 5.87 -34.85
CA PHE A 206 -7.38 6.54 -33.55
C PHE A 206 -7.32 8.05 -33.77
N ASP A 207 -8.39 8.76 -33.37
CA ASP A 207 -8.39 10.22 -33.34
C ASP A 207 -7.86 10.70 -31.98
N LEU A 208 -6.62 11.23 -31.96
CA LEU A 208 -5.96 11.68 -30.74
C LEU A 208 -6.20 13.17 -30.49
N PRO A 209 -6.84 13.57 -29.39
CA PRO A 209 -6.93 14.98 -29.02
C PRO A 209 -5.57 15.47 -28.49
N LEU A 210 -4.89 16.35 -29.24
CA LEU A 210 -3.74 17.10 -28.72
C LEU A 210 -4.22 18.23 -27.79
N LYS A 211 -3.32 18.67 -26.91
CA LYS A 211 -3.52 19.76 -25.94
C LYS A 211 -4.00 21.09 -26.55
N ASP A 212 -3.81 21.28 -27.86
CA ASP A 212 -4.26 22.44 -28.66
C ASP A 212 -5.64 22.28 -29.31
N GLY A 213 -6.39 21.20 -29.04
CA GLY A 213 -7.68 20.93 -29.70
C GLY A 213 -7.56 20.43 -31.15
N ARG A 214 -6.35 20.10 -31.60
CA ARG A 214 -6.06 19.45 -32.89
C ARG A 214 -6.12 17.94 -32.74
N THR A 215 -6.71 17.23 -33.70
CA THR A 215 -6.76 15.77 -33.70
C THR A 215 -5.71 15.16 -34.62
N THR A 216 -4.83 14.30 -34.11
CA THR A 216 -3.88 13.54 -34.93
C THR A 216 -4.42 12.14 -35.15
N LYS A 217 -4.43 11.67 -36.40
CA LYS A 217 -4.84 10.31 -36.74
C LYS A 217 -3.65 9.38 -36.64
N MET A 218 -3.71 8.43 -35.70
CA MET A 218 -2.76 7.31 -35.68
C MET A 218 -3.44 6.08 -36.28
N TRP A 219 -2.66 5.35 -37.07
CA TRP A 219 -3.07 4.13 -37.74
C TRP A 219 -2.32 2.99 -37.05
N MET A 220 -3.06 2.03 -36.50
CA MET A 220 -2.49 0.79 -35.98
C MET A 220 -3.39 -0.36 -36.42
N ASP A 221 -2.78 -1.50 -36.73
CA ASP A 221 -3.53 -2.67 -37.14
C ASP A 221 -4.39 -3.16 -35.97
N PHE A 222 -5.64 -3.58 -36.24
CA PHE A 222 -6.58 -3.93 -35.18
C PHE A 222 -6.07 -5.07 -34.29
N GLU A 223 -5.37 -6.03 -34.90
CA GLU A 223 -4.83 -7.20 -34.22
C GLU A 223 -3.68 -6.82 -33.27
N GLU A 224 -2.83 -5.86 -33.66
CA GLU A 224 -1.80 -5.29 -32.79
C GLU A 224 -2.42 -4.55 -31.59
N TRP A 225 -3.53 -3.85 -31.81
CA TRP A 225 -4.28 -3.19 -30.73
C TRP A 225 -4.84 -4.21 -29.73
N GLN A 226 -5.48 -5.27 -30.22
CA GLN A 226 -6.00 -6.33 -29.36
C GLN A 226 -4.89 -7.03 -28.57
N TYR A 227 -3.76 -7.29 -29.23
CA TYR A 227 -2.58 -7.84 -28.58
C TYR A 227 -2.07 -6.94 -27.44
N PHE A 228 -1.94 -5.63 -27.70
CA PHE A 228 -1.50 -4.68 -26.68
C PHE A 228 -2.48 -4.59 -25.51
N LEU A 229 -3.79 -4.59 -25.80
CA LEU A 229 -4.84 -4.60 -24.77
C LEU A 229 -4.70 -5.82 -23.84
N GLN A 230 -4.53 -7.01 -24.42
CA GLN A 230 -4.34 -8.23 -23.64
C GLN A 230 -3.01 -8.23 -22.86
N TRP A 231 -1.94 -7.69 -23.45
CA TRP A 231 -0.67 -7.54 -22.74
C TRP A 231 -0.83 -6.65 -21.52
N LYS A 232 -1.48 -5.49 -21.66
CA LYS A 232 -1.78 -4.60 -20.52
C LYS A 232 -2.67 -5.26 -19.47
N GLU A 233 -3.60 -6.13 -19.87
CA GLU A 233 -4.44 -6.92 -18.94
C GLU A 233 -3.61 -7.90 -18.10
N GLU A 234 -2.64 -8.57 -18.71
CA GLU A 234 -1.68 -9.42 -18.01
C GLU A 234 -0.79 -8.60 -17.05
N MET A 235 -0.32 -7.41 -17.47
CA MET A 235 0.45 -6.51 -16.59
C MET A 235 -0.36 -6.08 -15.37
N GLU A 236 -1.61 -5.66 -15.59
CA GLU A 236 -2.51 -5.22 -14.53
C GLU A 236 -2.78 -6.37 -13.54
N THR A 237 -3.01 -7.58 -14.04
CA THR A 237 -3.19 -8.78 -13.21
C THR A 237 -1.97 -9.05 -12.33
N LEU A 238 -0.76 -8.89 -12.87
CA LEU A 238 0.48 -8.99 -12.09
C LEU A 238 0.55 -7.91 -10.99
N TYR A 239 0.21 -6.66 -11.30
CA TYR A 239 0.23 -5.58 -10.29
C TYR A 239 -0.73 -5.82 -9.13
N TRP A 240 -1.87 -6.46 -9.37
CA TRP A 240 -2.81 -6.83 -8.31
C TRP A 240 -2.39 -8.09 -7.54
N TYR A 241 -2.09 -9.18 -8.26
CA TYR A 241 -2.05 -10.54 -7.71
C TYR A 241 -0.67 -11.21 -7.70
N GLY A 242 0.41 -10.52 -8.12
CA GLY A 242 1.76 -11.10 -8.08
C GLY A 242 2.09 -11.65 -6.69
N GLU A 243 2.61 -12.87 -6.62
CA GLU A 243 3.07 -13.50 -5.39
C GLU A 243 4.60 -13.58 -5.38
N GLN A 244 5.23 -13.20 -4.26
CA GLN A 244 6.67 -13.18 -4.13
C GLN A 244 7.25 -14.60 -4.24
N SER A 245 8.00 -14.86 -5.31
CA SER A 245 8.55 -16.21 -5.55
C SER A 245 9.90 -16.48 -4.86
N TYR A 246 10.50 -15.49 -4.20
CA TYR A 246 11.84 -15.56 -3.62
C TYR A 246 11.83 -15.40 -2.09
N ASN A 247 12.73 -16.11 -1.40
CA ASN A 247 12.91 -16.01 0.05
C ASN A 247 13.77 -14.79 0.47
N GLU A 248 13.98 -14.58 1.76
CA GLU A 248 14.80 -13.48 2.32
C GLU A 248 16.24 -13.43 1.78
N VAL A 249 16.78 -14.59 1.35
CA VAL A 249 18.12 -14.72 0.77
C VAL A 249 18.11 -14.49 -0.76
N GLY A 250 16.93 -14.35 -1.35
CA GLY A 250 16.73 -14.10 -2.78
C GLY A 250 16.68 -15.36 -3.66
N ASN A 251 16.57 -16.56 -3.06
CA ASN A 251 16.44 -17.83 -3.76
C ASN A 251 14.97 -18.14 -4.08
N THR A 252 14.70 -18.59 -5.31
CA THR A 252 13.37 -19.03 -5.76
C THR A 252 13.38 -20.53 -6.07
N GLN A 253 12.27 -21.20 -5.76
CA GLN A 253 12.01 -22.58 -6.17
C GLN A 253 11.40 -22.64 -7.58
N LEU A 254 10.84 -21.53 -8.06
CA LEU A 254 10.25 -21.41 -9.38
C LEU A 254 11.39 -21.31 -10.41
N ARG A 255 11.46 -22.28 -11.31
CA ARG A 255 12.48 -22.35 -12.36
C ARG A 255 11.82 -22.51 -13.72
N ASP A 256 12.43 -21.87 -14.71
CA ASP A 256 12.08 -22.00 -16.12
C ASP A 256 12.54 -23.35 -16.69
N GLU A 257 12.13 -23.68 -17.91
CA GLU A 257 12.53 -24.88 -18.66
C GLU A 257 14.06 -25.04 -18.75
N ASN A 258 14.78 -23.91 -18.79
CA ASN A 258 16.25 -23.86 -18.81
C ASN A 258 16.88 -23.91 -17.40
N GLY A 259 16.10 -24.15 -16.35
CA GLY A 259 16.55 -24.18 -14.95
C GLY A 259 16.87 -22.81 -14.35
N GLN A 260 16.63 -21.73 -15.10
CA GLN A 260 16.84 -20.36 -14.63
C GLN A 260 15.76 -19.94 -13.62
N PRO A 261 16.10 -19.15 -12.59
CA PRO A 261 15.14 -18.72 -11.59
C PRO A 261 14.08 -17.78 -12.21
N VAL A 262 12.81 -18.07 -11.96
CA VAL A 262 11.69 -17.20 -12.34
C VAL A 262 11.33 -16.34 -11.12
N ILE A 263 11.58 -15.04 -11.26
CA ILE A 263 11.39 -14.05 -10.20
C ILE A 263 10.05 -13.34 -10.44
N ILE A 264 9.17 -13.46 -9.45
CA ILE A 264 7.90 -12.73 -9.39
C ILE A 264 7.98 -11.83 -8.16
N GLY A 265 7.72 -10.54 -8.37
CA GLY A 265 7.63 -9.53 -7.33
C GLY A 265 6.21 -9.45 -6.75
N PRO A 266 6.07 -8.98 -5.49
CA PRO A 266 4.78 -8.94 -4.82
C PRO A 266 3.86 -7.88 -5.43
N GLY A 267 2.64 -8.29 -5.78
CA GLY A 267 1.55 -7.40 -6.17
C GLY A 267 0.97 -6.64 -4.97
N LEU A 268 0.02 -5.75 -5.24
CA LEU A 268 -0.57 -4.90 -4.22
C LEU A 268 -1.23 -5.70 -3.08
N PHE A 269 -1.90 -6.81 -3.38
CA PHE A 269 -2.60 -7.61 -2.36
C PHE A 269 -1.68 -8.35 -1.39
N GLU A 270 -0.45 -8.66 -1.80
CA GLU A 270 0.54 -9.28 -0.93
C GLU A 270 1.19 -8.24 -0.01
N GLN A 271 1.41 -7.02 -0.51
CA GLN A 271 1.96 -5.91 0.27
C GLN A 271 0.99 -5.38 1.34
N VAL A 272 -0.31 -5.65 1.21
CA VAL A 272 -1.32 -5.26 2.21
C VAL A 272 -1.24 -6.16 3.44
N ILE A 273 -0.76 -5.59 4.54
CA ILE A 273 -0.62 -6.26 5.85
C ILE A 273 -1.99 -6.50 6.50
N ASN A 274 -2.87 -5.49 6.48
CA ASN A 274 -4.14 -5.53 7.18
C ASN A 274 -5.24 -6.03 6.24
N LYS A 275 -5.78 -7.22 6.52
CA LYS A 275 -6.88 -7.82 5.77
C LYS A 275 -8.07 -8.02 6.70
N GLU A 276 -9.26 -7.68 6.22
CA GLU A 276 -10.49 -7.80 6.97
C GLU A 276 -11.56 -8.44 6.08
N SER A 277 -12.30 -9.39 6.65
CA SER A 277 -13.45 -10.02 5.99
C SER A 277 -14.77 -9.50 6.55
N TYR A 278 -15.81 -9.58 5.74
CA TYR A 278 -17.18 -9.29 6.12
C TYR A 278 -18.12 -10.26 5.42
N SER A 279 -19.25 -10.58 6.07
CA SER A 279 -20.33 -11.35 5.46
C SER A 279 -21.33 -10.43 4.75
N GLU A 280 -21.60 -9.27 5.32
CA GLU A 280 -22.44 -8.22 4.75
C GLU A 280 -21.76 -6.86 4.96
N LEU A 281 -21.71 -6.05 3.90
CA LEU A 281 -21.14 -4.71 3.98
C LEU A 281 -22.14 -3.77 4.64
N THR A 282 -21.78 -3.23 5.82
CA THR A 282 -22.60 -2.23 6.52
C THR A 282 -21.87 -0.89 6.59
N ALA A 283 -22.62 0.21 6.72
CA ALA A 283 -22.02 1.54 6.87
C ALA A 283 -21.11 1.63 8.11
N THR A 284 -21.48 0.97 9.21
CA THR A 284 -20.65 0.90 10.42
C THR A 284 -19.34 0.18 10.16
N LYS A 285 -19.37 -0.93 9.40
CA LYS A 285 -18.14 -1.63 9.01
C LYS A 285 -17.21 -0.72 8.21
N LEU A 286 -17.74 -0.02 7.20
CA LEU A 286 -16.97 0.94 6.40
C LEU A 286 -16.34 2.04 7.27
N LYS A 287 -17.11 2.62 8.20
CA LYS A 287 -16.61 3.67 9.11
C LYS A 287 -15.52 3.15 10.05
N ASN A 288 -15.67 1.94 10.58
CA ASN A 288 -14.67 1.33 11.46
C ASN A 288 -13.39 1.03 10.68
N THR A 289 -13.47 0.38 9.51
CA THR A 289 -12.29 0.07 8.68
C THR A 289 -11.57 1.34 8.23
N ILE A 290 -12.30 2.40 7.83
CA ILE A 290 -11.70 3.69 7.47
C ILE A 290 -11.11 4.38 8.72
N GLY A 291 -11.80 4.32 9.85
CA GLY A 291 -11.31 4.85 11.12
C GLY A 291 -9.99 4.21 11.55
N ASP A 292 -9.94 2.88 11.51
CA ASP A 292 -8.74 2.09 11.83
C ASP A 292 -7.58 2.41 10.87
N LEU A 293 -7.88 2.62 9.58
CA LEU A 293 -6.88 3.09 8.62
C LEU A 293 -6.31 4.46 9.04
N PHE A 294 -7.17 5.44 9.37
CA PHE A 294 -6.71 6.76 9.78
C PHE A 294 -5.97 6.75 11.13
N TYR A 295 -6.36 5.92 12.10
CA TYR A 295 -5.60 5.73 13.34
C TYR A 295 -4.26 5.00 13.11
N GLY A 296 -4.20 4.15 12.09
CA GLY A 296 -2.98 3.49 11.62
C GLY A 296 -1.98 4.46 10.98
N MET A 297 -2.45 5.58 10.41
CA MET A 297 -1.61 6.54 9.72
C MET A 297 -1.09 7.63 10.67
N THR A 298 0.23 7.87 10.65
CA THR A 298 0.85 8.98 11.41
C THR A 298 0.64 10.36 10.78
N ASP A 299 0.17 10.41 9.53
CA ASP A 299 -0.05 11.63 8.75
C ASP A 299 -1.47 11.63 8.17
N ALA A 300 -2.47 11.65 9.05
CA ALA A 300 -3.89 11.47 8.67
C ALA A 300 -4.57 12.75 8.15
N GLN A 301 -3.94 13.94 8.25
CA GLN A 301 -4.65 15.22 8.08
C GLN A 301 -5.09 15.53 6.62
N ASN A 302 -4.36 15.07 5.61
CA ASN A 302 -4.63 15.41 4.20
C ASN A 302 -4.64 14.17 3.27
N LYS A 303 -5.13 13.02 3.74
CA LYS A 303 -5.16 11.80 2.92
C LYS A 303 -6.51 11.60 2.26
N GLN A 304 -6.49 11.43 0.94
CA GLN A 304 -7.62 10.96 0.17
C GLN A 304 -7.59 9.43 0.14
N VAL A 305 -8.67 8.79 0.59
CA VAL A 305 -8.85 7.34 0.49
C VAL A 305 -9.68 7.06 -0.75
N THR A 306 -9.10 6.30 -1.69
CA THR A 306 -9.80 5.84 -2.89
C THR A 306 -10.12 4.36 -2.73
N LEU A 307 -11.41 4.01 -2.73
CA LEU A 307 -11.86 2.61 -2.72
C LEU A 307 -11.91 2.08 -4.16
N TYR A 308 -11.19 1.00 -4.41
CA TYR A 308 -11.34 0.19 -5.62
C TYR A 308 -12.30 -0.95 -5.33
N THR A 309 -13.36 -1.05 -6.14
CA THR A 309 -14.33 -2.12 -6.01
C THR A 309 -14.86 -2.51 -7.38
N GLY A 310 -15.23 -3.79 -7.51
CA GLY A 310 -15.94 -4.27 -8.69
C GLY A 310 -17.39 -3.78 -8.72
N THR A 311 -18.10 -4.09 -9.79
CA THR A 311 -19.53 -3.75 -9.95
C THR A 311 -20.40 -4.31 -8.82
N GLY A 312 -20.08 -5.51 -8.33
CA GLY A 312 -20.76 -6.13 -7.19
C GLY A 312 -20.59 -5.35 -5.89
N GLY A 313 -19.37 -4.95 -5.55
CA GLY A 313 -19.12 -4.19 -4.32
C GLY A 313 -19.61 -2.74 -4.40
N ALA A 314 -19.69 -2.14 -5.59
CA ALA A 314 -20.36 -0.84 -5.78
C ALA A 314 -21.88 -0.93 -5.47
N ARG A 315 -22.52 -2.04 -5.84
CA ARG A 315 -23.93 -2.31 -5.49
C ARG A 315 -24.10 -2.51 -3.98
N GLU A 316 -23.25 -3.32 -3.36
CA GLU A 316 -23.29 -3.51 -1.90
C GLU A 316 -23.03 -2.22 -1.13
N PHE A 317 -22.15 -1.35 -1.64
CA PHE A 317 -21.92 -0.03 -1.06
C PHE A 317 -23.17 0.85 -1.13
N ASP A 318 -23.86 0.88 -2.27
CA ASP A 318 -25.14 1.60 -2.42
C ASP A 318 -26.22 1.06 -1.48
N GLU A 319 -26.33 -0.27 -1.36
CA GLU A 319 -27.25 -0.93 -0.43
C GLU A 319 -26.91 -0.59 1.03
N ALA A 320 -25.63 -0.61 1.42
CA ALA A 320 -25.16 -0.25 2.75
C ALA A 320 -25.48 1.21 3.12
N MET A 321 -25.25 2.15 2.19
CA MET A 321 -25.56 3.57 2.40
C MET A 321 -27.07 3.83 2.48
N LYS A 322 -27.85 3.17 1.62
CA LYS A 322 -29.33 3.24 1.66
C LYS A 322 -29.88 2.65 2.95
N GLY A 323 -29.29 1.58 3.46
CA GLY A 323 -29.60 0.99 4.75
C GLY A 323 -29.44 2.00 5.89
N GLU A 324 -28.34 2.73 5.94
CA GLU A 324 -28.10 3.77 6.96
C GLU A 324 -29.09 4.95 6.85
N LEU A 325 -29.43 5.36 5.62
CA LEU A 325 -30.38 6.44 5.34
C LEU A 325 -31.82 6.17 5.84
N THR A 326 -32.20 4.91 6.09
CA THR A 326 -33.54 4.59 6.62
C THR A 326 -33.78 5.14 8.03
N GLY A 327 -32.72 5.39 8.81
CA GLY A 327 -32.80 6.01 10.14
C GLY A 327 -32.93 7.54 10.14
N TYR A 328 -32.57 8.22 9.04
CA TYR A 328 -32.51 9.69 8.93
C TYR A 328 -33.56 10.25 7.97
N ARG A 329 -34.82 9.80 8.09
CA ARG A 329 -35.93 10.34 7.28
C ARG A 329 -36.69 11.44 8.02
N GLN A 330 -36.11 12.63 8.05
CA GLN A 330 -36.88 13.86 7.83
C GLN A 330 -35.93 15.03 7.55
N PHE A 331 -35.84 15.44 6.28
CA PHE A 331 -35.52 16.83 5.94
C PHE A 331 -36.79 17.47 5.38
N ASN A 332 -37.10 18.64 5.93
CA ASN A 332 -38.36 19.37 5.78
C ASN A 332 -38.53 20.04 4.41
N ASP A 333 -38.14 19.38 3.32
CA ASP A 333 -38.31 19.93 1.96
C ASP A 333 -38.27 18.86 0.87
N GLY A 334 -39.33 18.05 0.78
CA GLY A 334 -39.93 17.47 -0.44
C GLY A 334 -39.08 16.77 -1.53
N LYS A 335 -37.76 16.63 -1.42
CA LYS A 335 -36.89 16.05 -2.46
C LYS A 335 -36.31 14.73 -2.02
N PHE A 336 -36.77 13.65 -2.65
CA PHE A 336 -36.18 12.33 -2.52
C PHE A 336 -34.84 12.27 -3.27
N VAL A 337 -33.79 11.76 -2.62
CA VAL A 337 -32.55 11.36 -3.29
C VAL A 337 -32.80 10.04 -3.99
N SER A 338 -33.28 10.08 -5.23
CA SER A 338 -33.25 8.94 -6.15
C SER A 338 -32.02 9.08 -7.04
N GLY A 339 -30.86 8.66 -6.55
CA GLY A 339 -29.67 8.50 -7.38
C GLY A 339 -29.80 7.24 -8.24
N SER A 340 -29.89 7.39 -9.56
CA SER A 340 -29.79 6.29 -10.50
C SER A 340 -28.32 5.91 -10.67
N GLY A 341 -27.90 4.79 -10.07
CA GLY A 341 -26.63 4.17 -10.38
C GLY A 341 -26.68 3.58 -11.79
N ARG A 342 -26.14 4.32 -12.76
CA ARG A 342 -25.72 3.83 -14.08
C ARG A 342 -24.27 4.20 -14.29
#